data_AF-A0A7V3A1P3-F1
#
_entry.id   AF-A0A7V3A1P3-F1
#
_cell.length_a   1.000
_cell.length_b   1.000
_cell.length_c   1.000
_cell.angle_alpha   90.00
_cell.angle_beta   90.00
_cell.angle_gamma   90.00
#
_symmetry.space_group_name_H-M   'P 1'
#
loop_
_entity.id
_entity.type
_entity.pdbx_description
1 polymer ?
#
loop_
_entity_poly.entity_id
_entity_poly.type
_entity_poly.pdbx_seq_one_letter_code
_entity_poly.pdbx_strand_id
1 'polypeptide(L)'
;MVIIPAIDLLQGACVRLHQGNYETAVQYPRNPVEQAEYFAQLGVKRIHIVDLDAAKGQGNNRSWIRRIRLAVPCMLEVGGGIRSQADVEELLSVGVQRLVLGTVLIRNPETVEGWVGQYGKLFLAGIDARKGIVRVSGWQEGSGLSDIDASLLAQKVGMIGIIYTNIERDGTLQGPDRERALRIAATSHLPVILSGGVSSIEDIHRAAQDSIDMPLKTTELDLSFSSERSGSYERRTPYERQKTGIVGIIVGKAYYEGKIDLKALLTEYPQPEDMPW
;
A
#
# COMPACT_ATOMS: atom_id res chain seq x y z
N MET A 1 -0.46 4.61 13.81
CA MET A 1 0.27 4.33 12.55
C MET A 1 0.55 2.82 12.47
N VAL A 2 0.52 2.23 11.27
CA VAL A 2 0.82 0.80 11.02
C VAL A 2 2.26 0.64 10.51
N ILE A 3 2.97 -0.39 10.98
CA ILE A 3 4.32 -0.72 10.52
C ILE A 3 4.22 -1.94 9.61
N ILE A 4 4.57 -1.79 8.34
CA ILE A 4 4.34 -2.81 7.32
C ILE A 4 5.69 -3.25 6.76
N PRO A 5 6.24 -4.41 7.17
CA PRO A 5 7.46 -4.91 6.56
C PRO A 5 7.21 -5.38 5.13
N ALA A 6 8.22 -5.22 4.27
CA ALA A 6 8.16 -5.61 2.87
C ALA A 6 8.94 -6.90 2.55
N ILE A 7 8.41 -7.69 1.62
CA ILE A 7 9.06 -8.82 0.97
C ILE A 7 8.98 -8.62 -0.54
N ASP A 8 10.11 -8.34 -1.17
CA ASP A 8 10.20 -8.32 -2.63
C ASP A 8 10.58 -9.71 -3.13
N LEU A 9 9.83 -10.23 -4.10
CA LEU A 9 10.01 -11.56 -4.67
C LEU A 9 10.57 -11.47 -6.08
N LEU A 10 11.73 -12.08 -6.29
CA LEU A 10 12.36 -12.22 -7.60
C LEU A 10 12.93 -13.63 -7.73
N GLN A 11 12.53 -14.35 -8.78
CA GLN A 11 12.90 -15.72 -9.08
C GLN A 11 12.69 -16.67 -7.88
N GLY A 12 11.61 -16.46 -7.13
CA GLY A 12 11.27 -17.25 -5.94
C GLY A 12 12.11 -16.96 -4.69
N ALA A 13 12.93 -15.91 -4.69
CA ALA A 13 13.75 -15.50 -3.56
C ALA A 13 13.31 -14.14 -3.00
N CYS A 14 13.55 -13.94 -1.70
CA CYS A 14 13.49 -12.62 -1.08
C CYS A 14 14.68 -11.80 -1.59
N VAL A 15 14.42 -10.67 -2.23
CA VAL A 15 15.48 -9.80 -2.74
C VAL A 15 15.30 -8.36 -2.28
N ARG A 16 16.29 -7.53 -2.61
CA ARG A 16 16.19 -6.08 -2.55
C ARG A 16 16.83 -5.47 -3.78
N LEU A 17 16.14 -4.54 -4.42
CA LEU A 17 16.69 -3.71 -5.50
C LEU A 17 17.26 -2.40 -4.94
N HIS A 18 18.31 -1.86 -5.56
CA HIS A 18 18.73 -0.48 -5.31
C HIS A 18 18.05 0.45 -6.31
N GLN A 19 17.20 1.38 -5.83
CA GLN A 19 16.44 2.31 -6.67
C GLN A 19 15.64 1.62 -7.80
N GLY A 20 15.10 0.43 -7.52
CA GLY A 20 14.35 -0.36 -8.50
C GLY A 20 15.21 -1.01 -9.60
N ASN A 21 16.55 -0.96 -9.51
CA ASN A 21 17.42 -1.61 -10.48
C ASN A 21 17.57 -3.11 -10.20
N TYR A 22 17.05 -3.93 -11.10
CA TYR A 22 17.10 -5.39 -11.04
C TYR A 22 18.50 -5.99 -11.14
N GLU A 23 19.43 -5.31 -11.80
CA GLU A 23 20.83 -5.76 -11.90
C GLU A 23 21.57 -5.65 -10.56
N THR A 24 21.00 -4.88 -9.62
CA THR A 24 21.55 -4.68 -8.27
C THR A 24 20.87 -5.55 -7.22
N ALA A 25 20.11 -6.56 -7.65
CA ALA A 25 19.36 -7.42 -6.75
C ALA A 25 20.30 -8.12 -5.76
N VAL A 26 20.05 -7.88 -4.46
CA VAL A 26 20.71 -8.60 -3.37
C VAL A 26 19.71 -9.59 -2.81
N GLN A 27 20.05 -10.88 -2.82
CA GLN A 27 19.23 -11.94 -2.24
C GLN A 27 19.45 -12.03 -0.73
N TYR A 28 18.36 -12.20 0.02
CA TYR A 28 18.40 -12.50 1.44
C TYR A 28 18.38 -14.02 1.68
N PRO A 29 18.99 -14.50 2.79
CA PRO A 29 19.17 -15.92 3.04
C PRO A 29 17.88 -16.67 3.37
N ARG A 30 16.89 -16.01 3.99
CA ARG A 30 15.60 -16.63 4.32
C ARG A 30 14.75 -16.78 3.07
N ASN A 31 14.09 -17.92 2.95
CA ASN A 31 13.11 -18.08 1.90
C ASN A 31 11.85 -17.22 2.18
N PRO A 32 10.99 -16.99 1.18
CA PRO A 32 9.80 -16.14 1.33
C PRO A 32 8.85 -16.52 2.47
N VAL A 33 8.67 -17.83 2.71
CA VAL A 33 7.78 -18.33 3.76
C VAL A 33 8.39 -18.10 5.13
N GLU A 34 9.66 -18.47 5.31
CA GLU A 34 10.40 -18.25 6.58
C GLU A 34 10.45 -16.77 6.97
N GLN A 35 10.62 -15.87 5.99
CA GLN A 35 10.62 -14.45 6.24
C GLN A 35 9.24 -13.95 6.71
N ALA A 36 8.16 -14.42 6.07
CA ALA A 36 6.81 -14.06 6.49
C ALA A 36 6.46 -14.63 7.88
N GLU A 37 6.82 -15.89 8.16
CA GLU A 37 6.63 -16.51 9.48
C GLU A 37 7.38 -15.75 10.56
N TYR A 38 8.62 -15.33 10.28
CA TYR A 38 9.39 -14.49 11.18
C TYR A 38 8.66 -13.17 11.48
N PHE A 39 8.12 -12.49 10.47
CA PHE A 39 7.31 -11.29 10.69
C PHE A 39 6.08 -11.58 11.55
N ALA A 40 5.36 -12.67 11.28
CA ALA A 40 4.20 -13.07 12.07
C ALA A 40 4.56 -13.32 13.55
N GLN A 41 5.68 -13.99 13.82
CA GLN A 41 6.19 -14.24 15.17
C GLN A 41 6.54 -12.95 15.93
N LEU A 42 6.92 -11.88 15.22
CA LEU A 42 7.16 -10.56 15.82
C LEU A 42 5.86 -9.79 16.13
N GLY A 43 4.70 -10.29 15.72
CA GLY A 43 3.40 -9.64 15.93
C GLY A 43 2.96 -8.75 14.77
N VAL A 44 3.62 -8.84 13.61
CA VAL A 44 3.19 -8.15 12.39
C VAL A 44 1.80 -8.62 11.99
N LYS A 45 0.91 -7.67 11.69
CA LYS A 45 -0.46 -7.97 11.25
C LYS A 45 -0.67 -7.78 9.75
N ARG A 46 0.23 -7.06 9.07
CA ARG A 46 0.17 -6.82 7.61
C ARG A 46 1.56 -6.93 6.99
N ILE A 47 1.67 -7.63 5.87
CA ILE A 47 2.92 -7.78 5.11
C ILE A 47 2.72 -7.22 3.71
N HIS A 48 3.64 -6.35 3.28
CA HIS A 48 3.72 -5.84 1.92
C HIS A 48 4.53 -6.79 1.05
N ILE A 49 3.96 -7.29 -0.04
CA ILE A 49 4.66 -8.20 -0.95
C ILE A 49 4.69 -7.57 -2.34
N VAL A 50 5.87 -7.50 -2.95
CA VAL A 50 6.03 -7.07 -4.34
C VAL A 50 6.48 -8.25 -5.19
N ASP A 51 5.64 -8.67 -6.14
CA ASP A 51 6.00 -9.68 -7.14
C ASP A 51 6.77 -9.02 -8.29
N LEU A 52 8.10 -9.02 -8.19
CA LEU A 52 8.98 -8.32 -9.15
C LEU A 52 9.06 -9.03 -10.51
N ASP A 53 8.92 -10.36 -10.54
CA ASP A 53 8.80 -11.12 -11.79
C ASP A 53 7.54 -10.71 -12.55
N ALA A 54 6.40 -10.66 -11.85
CA ALA A 54 5.15 -10.19 -12.43
C ALA A 54 5.23 -8.70 -12.81
N ALA A 55 5.88 -7.85 -12.01
CA ALA A 55 6.10 -6.44 -12.32
C ALA A 55 6.89 -6.25 -13.63
N LYS A 56 7.90 -7.09 -13.88
CA LYS A 56 8.64 -7.14 -15.16
C LYS A 56 7.88 -7.75 -16.33
N GLY A 57 6.79 -8.48 -16.05
CA GLY A 57 6.09 -9.26 -17.07
C GLY A 57 6.85 -10.54 -17.47
N GLN A 58 7.68 -11.07 -16.57
CA GLN A 58 8.45 -12.29 -16.79
C GLN A 58 8.05 -13.34 -15.75
N GLY A 59 6.94 -14.04 -15.99
CA GLY A 59 6.40 -15.00 -15.02
C GLY A 59 5.78 -14.32 -13.80
N ASN A 60 5.69 -15.05 -12.69
CA ASN A 60 5.14 -14.57 -11.42
C ASN A 60 5.59 -15.44 -10.24
N ASN A 61 5.33 -14.98 -9.02
CA ASN A 61 5.59 -15.68 -7.76
C ASN A 61 4.31 -16.12 -7.04
N ARG A 62 3.21 -16.37 -7.77
CA ARG A 62 1.90 -16.71 -7.17
C ARG A 62 1.95 -17.96 -6.30
N SER A 63 2.76 -18.95 -6.68
CA SER A 63 3.00 -20.16 -5.88
C SER A 63 3.64 -19.85 -4.52
N TRP A 64 4.60 -18.91 -4.46
CA TRP A 64 5.21 -18.46 -3.22
C TRP A 64 4.25 -17.63 -2.36
N ILE A 65 3.48 -16.72 -2.98
CA ILE A 65 2.47 -15.93 -2.29
C ILE A 65 1.42 -16.86 -1.64
N ARG A 66 1.00 -17.91 -2.34
CA ARG A 66 0.09 -18.93 -1.78
C ARG A 66 0.71 -19.66 -0.59
N ARG A 67 1.99 -20.03 -0.66
CA ARG A 67 2.67 -20.67 0.47
C ARG A 67 2.78 -19.73 1.68
N ILE A 68 3.08 -18.44 1.46
CA ILE A 68 3.09 -17.43 2.52
C ILE A 68 1.71 -17.34 3.18
N ARG A 69 0.65 -17.19 2.38
CA ARG A 69 -0.73 -17.09 2.88
C ARG A 69 -1.14 -18.28 3.75
N LEU A 70 -0.71 -19.49 3.41
CA LEU A 70 -0.96 -20.69 4.20
C LEU A 70 -0.15 -20.74 5.51
N ALA A 71 1.00 -20.08 5.57
CA ALA A 71 1.91 -20.13 6.70
C ALA A 71 1.63 -19.08 7.78
N VAL A 72 1.03 -17.95 7.42
CA VAL A 72 0.84 -16.83 8.35
C VAL A 72 -0.61 -16.37 8.44
N PRO A 73 -1.06 -15.84 9.60
CA PRO A 73 -2.39 -15.23 9.72
C PRO A 73 -2.41 -13.78 9.23
N CYS A 74 -1.25 -13.15 9.02
CA CYS A 74 -1.12 -11.74 8.63
C CYS A 74 -1.97 -11.39 7.40
N MET A 75 -2.50 -10.18 7.35
CA MET A 75 -3.05 -9.61 6.13
C MET A 75 -1.94 -9.48 5.09
N LEU A 76 -2.19 -9.96 3.87
CA LEU A 76 -1.28 -9.80 2.76
C LEU A 76 -1.79 -8.68 1.85
N GLU A 77 -0.91 -7.72 1.59
CA GLU A 77 -1.06 -6.80 0.46
C GLU A 77 -0.05 -7.16 -0.62
N VAL A 78 -0.52 -7.28 -1.86
CA VAL A 78 0.32 -7.68 -3.00
C VAL A 78 0.29 -6.61 -4.07
N GLY A 79 1.48 -6.13 -4.43
CA GLY A 79 1.74 -5.37 -5.65
C GLY A 79 2.57 -6.17 -6.64
N GLY A 80 2.66 -5.67 -7.86
CA GLY A 80 3.48 -6.28 -8.92
C GLY A 80 2.65 -7.07 -9.93
N GLY A 81 2.56 -6.52 -11.14
CA GLY A 81 2.09 -7.23 -12.32
C GLY A 81 0.59 -7.54 -12.42
N ILE A 82 -0.26 -6.89 -11.62
CA ILE A 82 -1.72 -7.01 -11.72
C ILE A 82 -2.20 -6.16 -12.91
N ARG A 83 -2.58 -6.80 -14.02
CA ARG A 83 -2.90 -6.13 -15.30
C ARG A 83 -4.28 -6.47 -15.83
N SER A 84 -4.87 -7.55 -15.34
CA SER A 84 -6.13 -8.09 -15.83
C SER A 84 -7.04 -8.50 -14.68
N GLN A 85 -8.32 -8.70 -14.99
CA GLN A 85 -9.28 -9.24 -14.02
C GLN A 85 -8.88 -10.65 -13.55
N ALA A 86 -8.29 -11.46 -14.43
CA ALA A 86 -7.79 -12.78 -14.06
C ALA A 86 -6.69 -12.71 -12.98
N ASP A 87 -5.80 -11.72 -13.04
CA ASP A 87 -4.77 -11.51 -12.00
C ASP A 87 -5.41 -11.14 -10.65
N VAL A 88 -6.46 -10.32 -10.67
CA VAL A 88 -7.24 -9.94 -9.48
C VAL A 88 -7.89 -11.18 -8.87
N GLU A 89 -8.64 -11.93 -9.67
CA GLU A 89 -9.34 -13.14 -9.22
C GLU A 89 -8.37 -14.20 -8.68
N GLU A 90 -7.24 -14.40 -9.35
CA GLU A 90 -6.20 -15.34 -8.89
C GLU A 90 -5.68 -14.95 -7.51
N LEU A 91 -5.26 -13.70 -7.31
CA LEU A 91 -4.70 -13.26 -6.03
C LEU A 91 -5.74 -13.27 -4.90
N LEU A 92 -6.99 -12.90 -5.19
CA LEU A 92 -8.08 -13.01 -4.22
C LEU A 92 -8.35 -14.47 -3.85
N SER A 93 -8.34 -15.39 -4.82
CA SER A 93 -8.53 -16.83 -4.58
C SER A 93 -7.39 -17.44 -3.74
N VAL A 94 -6.18 -16.89 -3.84
CA VAL A 94 -5.05 -17.25 -2.98
C VAL A 94 -5.33 -16.85 -1.52
N GLY A 95 -6.14 -15.82 -1.29
CA GLY A 95 -6.44 -15.24 0.02
C GLY A 95 -5.72 -13.91 0.29
N VAL A 96 -5.23 -13.24 -0.76
CA VAL A 96 -4.69 -11.88 -0.66
C VAL A 96 -5.84 -10.91 -0.38
N GLN A 97 -5.65 -10.01 0.58
CA GLN A 97 -6.73 -9.13 1.04
C GLN A 97 -6.64 -7.71 0.47
N ARG A 98 -5.46 -7.28 0.03
CA ARG A 98 -5.24 -5.96 -0.57
C ARG A 98 -4.43 -6.06 -1.85
N LEU A 99 -4.85 -5.37 -2.89
CA LEU A 99 -4.17 -5.35 -4.18
C LEU A 99 -3.64 -3.95 -4.48
N VAL A 100 -2.35 -3.84 -4.75
CA VAL A 100 -1.69 -2.56 -5.03
C VAL A 100 -1.59 -2.35 -6.54
N LEU A 101 -2.30 -1.35 -7.05
CA LEU A 101 -2.41 -1.04 -8.47
C LEU A 101 -1.66 0.25 -8.79
N GLY A 102 -0.61 0.13 -9.61
CA GLY A 102 0.17 1.28 -10.10
C GLY A 102 -0.12 1.55 -11.58
N THR A 103 0.60 0.86 -12.47
CA THR A 103 0.52 1.12 -13.93
C THR A 103 -0.89 1.03 -14.52
N VAL A 104 -1.69 0.03 -14.10
CA VAL A 104 -3.06 -0.14 -14.62
C VAL A 104 -4.01 0.97 -14.17
N LEU A 105 -3.83 1.51 -12.96
CA LEU A 105 -4.60 2.67 -12.48
C LEU A 105 -4.37 3.89 -13.37
N ILE A 106 -3.13 4.11 -13.79
CA ILE A 106 -2.77 5.27 -14.63
C ILE A 106 -3.19 5.07 -16.08
N ARG A 107 -3.00 3.87 -16.64
CA ARG A 107 -3.25 3.60 -18.07
C ARG A 107 -4.71 3.27 -18.38
N ASN A 108 -5.41 2.64 -17.44
CA ASN A 108 -6.75 2.08 -17.64
C ASN A 108 -7.66 2.33 -16.42
N PRO A 109 -7.87 3.59 -16.00
CA PRO A 109 -8.61 3.89 -14.77
C PRO A 109 -10.05 3.36 -14.79
N GLU A 110 -10.73 3.38 -15.94
CA GLU A 110 -12.10 2.84 -16.13
C GLU A 110 -12.17 1.34 -15.80
N THR A 111 -11.15 0.57 -16.20
CA THR A 111 -11.07 -0.87 -15.88
C THR A 111 -10.93 -1.07 -14.37
N VAL A 112 -10.13 -0.24 -13.73
CA VAL A 112 -9.90 -0.30 -12.29
C VAL A 112 -11.14 0.13 -11.50
N GLU A 113 -11.87 1.14 -11.97
CA GLU A 113 -13.16 1.55 -11.42
C GLU A 113 -14.18 0.39 -11.50
N GLY A 114 -14.21 -0.33 -12.62
CA GLY A 114 -15.00 -1.56 -12.75
C GLY A 114 -14.64 -2.62 -11.70
N TRP A 115 -13.35 -2.83 -11.43
CA TRP A 115 -12.91 -3.75 -10.38
C TRP A 115 -13.28 -3.27 -8.97
N VAL A 116 -13.12 -1.98 -8.68
CA VAL A 116 -13.54 -1.40 -7.39
C VAL A 116 -15.04 -1.60 -7.20
N GLY A 117 -15.85 -1.38 -8.23
CA GLY A 117 -17.30 -1.62 -8.19
C GLY A 117 -17.66 -3.09 -7.98
N GLN A 118 -16.91 -4.02 -8.60
CA GLN A 118 -17.19 -5.46 -8.54
C GLN A 118 -16.71 -6.12 -7.24
N TYR A 119 -15.50 -5.80 -6.79
CA TYR A 119 -14.85 -6.48 -5.65
C TYR A 119 -14.84 -5.63 -4.37
N GLY A 120 -15.22 -4.36 -4.46
CA GLY A 120 -15.34 -3.46 -3.33
C GLY A 120 -14.01 -2.85 -2.86
N LYS A 121 -13.99 -2.48 -1.58
CA LYS A 121 -12.94 -1.68 -0.94
C LYS A 121 -11.69 -2.52 -0.60
N LEU A 122 -10.96 -3.00 -1.61
CA LEU A 122 -9.73 -3.79 -1.43
C LEU A 122 -8.48 -3.26 -2.16
N PHE A 123 -8.65 -2.26 -3.02
CA PHE A 123 -7.58 -1.76 -3.90
C PHE A 123 -6.87 -0.55 -3.32
N LEU A 124 -5.54 -0.58 -3.35
CA LEU A 124 -4.66 0.54 -3.03
C LEU A 124 -4.01 1.08 -4.29
N ALA A 125 -3.85 2.39 -4.37
CA ALA A 125 -3.07 3.02 -5.42
C ALA A 125 -1.58 2.95 -5.08
N GLY A 126 -0.77 2.34 -5.93
CA GLY A 126 0.69 2.46 -5.89
C GLY A 126 1.14 3.68 -6.70
N ILE A 127 1.55 4.75 -6.02
CA ILE A 127 2.03 5.99 -6.66
C ILE A 127 3.53 6.10 -6.42
N ASP A 128 4.29 5.65 -7.43
CA ASP A 128 5.74 5.76 -7.44
C ASP A 128 6.16 6.96 -8.30
N ALA A 129 6.79 7.97 -7.68
CA ALA A 129 7.10 9.23 -8.33
C ALA A 129 8.60 9.55 -8.29
N ARG A 130 9.10 10.12 -9.38
CA ARG A 130 10.45 10.70 -9.48
C ARG A 130 10.30 12.16 -9.89
N LYS A 131 10.79 13.09 -9.07
CA LYS A 131 10.57 14.55 -9.25
C LYS A 131 9.08 14.91 -9.40
N GLY A 132 8.21 14.25 -8.63
CA GLY A 132 6.77 14.47 -8.64
C GLY A 132 6.01 13.95 -9.87
N ILE A 133 6.70 13.27 -10.81
CA ILE A 133 6.08 12.64 -11.98
C ILE A 133 5.99 11.14 -11.75
N VAL A 134 4.78 10.60 -11.92
CA VAL A 134 4.49 9.18 -11.73
C VAL A 134 5.21 8.34 -12.78
N ARG A 135 5.84 7.27 -12.32
CA ARG A 135 6.50 6.27 -13.15
C ARG A 135 5.67 5.00 -13.25
N VAL A 136 5.63 4.43 -14.44
CA VAL A 136 4.92 3.19 -14.77
C VAL A 136 5.88 2.15 -15.33
N SER A 137 5.40 0.93 -15.60
CA SER A 137 6.21 -0.17 -16.14
C SER A 137 7.43 -0.48 -15.25
N GLY A 138 7.22 -0.62 -13.93
CA GLY A 138 8.33 -0.89 -12.99
C GLY A 138 9.37 0.24 -12.94
N TRP A 139 8.89 1.49 -12.95
CA TRP A 139 9.67 2.73 -12.88
C TRP A 139 10.43 3.15 -14.14
N GLN A 140 10.26 2.42 -15.24
CA GLN A 140 11.01 2.65 -16.47
C GLN A 140 10.45 3.82 -17.29
N GLU A 141 9.14 4.03 -17.26
CA GLU A 141 8.47 5.01 -18.12
C GLU A 141 7.87 6.15 -17.31
N GLY A 142 7.97 7.39 -17.81
CA GLY A 142 7.20 8.51 -17.28
C GLY A 142 5.77 8.46 -17.81
N SER A 143 4.78 8.54 -16.93
CA SER A 143 3.36 8.61 -17.34
C SER A 143 2.95 9.96 -17.90
N GLY A 144 3.70 11.03 -17.58
CA GLY A 144 3.30 12.42 -17.82
C GLY A 144 2.33 12.97 -16.77
N LEU A 145 1.83 12.13 -15.87
CA LEU A 145 0.93 12.53 -14.79
C LEU A 145 1.73 12.91 -13.53
N SER A 146 1.31 13.98 -12.84
CA SER A 146 1.86 14.30 -11.53
C SER A 146 1.36 13.34 -10.46
N ASP A 147 2.12 13.17 -9.37
CA ASP A 147 1.69 12.39 -8.20
C ASP A 147 0.43 12.94 -7.53
N ILE A 148 0.24 14.26 -7.56
CA ILE A 148 -0.99 14.92 -7.08
C ILE A 148 -2.19 14.54 -7.95
N ASP A 149 -2.07 14.65 -9.28
CA ASP A 149 -3.17 14.29 -10.18
C ASP A 149 -3.49 12.78 -10.11
N ALA A 150 -2.46 11.94 -9.97
CA ALA A 150 -2.63 10.51 -9.75
C ALA A 150 -3.37 10.22 -8.43
N SER A 151 -3.15 11.02 -7.38
CA SER A 151 -3.86 10.87 -6.10
C SER A 151 -5.34 11.24 -6.20
N LEU A 152 -5.67 12.27 -6.98
CA LEU A 152 -7.06 12.64 -7.28
C LEU A 152 -7.75 11.57 -8.14
N LEU A 153 -7.02 11.00 -9.11
CA LEU A 153 -7.51 9.87 -9.89
C LEU A 153 -7.80 8.66 -9.01
N ALA A 154 -6.91 8.33 -8.07
CA ALA A 154 -7.10 7.23 -7.13
C ALA A 154 -8.38 7.43 -6.29
N GLN A 155 -8.61 8.65 -5.78
CA GLN A 155 -9.84 9.00 -5.07
C GLN A 155 -11.07 8.82 -5.95
N LYS A 156 -11.04 9.36 -7.19
CA LYS A 156 -12.15 9.28 -8.14
C LYS A 156 -12.53 7.82 -8.46
N VAL A 157 -11.54 6.96 -8.66
CA VAL A 157 -11.73 5.53 -8.96
C VAL A 157 -12.25 4.73 -7.76
N GLY A 158 -12.21 5.31 -6.54
CA GLY A 158 -12.68 4.65 -5.32
C GLY A 158 -11.62 3.81 -4.62
N MET A 159 -10.33 4.12 -4.81
CA MET A 159 -9.24 3.51 -4.05
C MET A 159 -9.39 3.79 -2.56
N ILE A 160 -9.03 2.82 -1.72
CA ILE A 160 -9.21 2.96 -0.26
C ILE A 160 -8.04 3.68 0.42
N GLY A 161 -6.91 3.80 -0.29
CA GLY A 161 -5.67 4.36 0.22
C GLY A 161 -4.59 4.39 -0.85
N ILE A 162 -3.49 5.07 -0.53
CA ILE A 162 -2.35 5.28 -1.42
C ILE A 162 -1.09 4.77 -0.74
N ILE A 163 -0.31 3.94 -1.44
CA ILE A 163 1.10 3.70 -1.13
C ILE A 163 1.90 4.69 -1.97
N TYR A 164 2.55 5.65 -1.32
CA TYR A 164 3.36 6.66 -2.02
C TYR A 164 4.84 6.37 -1.84
N THR A 165 5.56 6.24 -2.95
CA THR A 165 7.01 6.03 -2.98
C THR A 165 7.70 7.18 -3.71
N ASN A 166 8.60 7.89 -3.01
CA ASN A 166 9.55 8.78 -3.69
C ASN A 166 10.76 7.95 -4.17
N ILE A 167 10.81 7.68 -5.47
CA ILE A 167 11.83 6.86 -6.12
C ILE A 167 13.25 7.42 -5.92
N GLU A 168 13.42 8.75 -5.81
CA GLU A 168 14.75 9.36 -5.62
C GLU A 168 15.32 9.06 -4.24
N ARG A 169 14.45 8.76 -3.27
CA ARG A 169 14.84 8.42 -1.90
C ARG A 169 14.82 6.92 -1.64
N ASP A 170 14.12 6.16 -2.48
CA ASP A 170 14.03 4.72 -2.27
C ASP A 170 15.41 4.04 -2.35
N GLY A 171 15.66 3.16 -1.38
CA GLY A 171 16.95 2.50 -1.25
C GLY A 171 18.14 3.42 -0.92
N THR A 172 17.97 4.73 -0.67
CA THR A 172 19.10 5.65 -0.37
C THR A 172 19.36 5.86 1.12
N LEU A 173 18.38 5.56 1.98
CA LEU A 173 18.42 5.81 3.43
C LEU A 173 18.64 7.29 3.79
N GLN A 174 18.02 8.19 3.03
CA GLN A 174 18.06 9.64 3.26
C GLN A 174 16.79 10.18 3.95
N GLY A 175 15.89 9.29 4.38
CA GLY A 175 14.61 9.62 4.98
C GLY A 175 13.49 9.78 3.92
N PRO A 176 12.25 9.35 4.24
CA PRO A 176 11.14 9.38 3.29
C PRO A 176 10.62 10.80 3.04
N ASP A 177 9.88 10.99 1.93
CA ASP A 177 9.33 12.30 1.55
C ASP A 177 7.97 12.59 2.21
N ARG A 178 8.02 12.83 3.52
CA ARG A 178 6.85 13.08 4.37
C ARG A 178 6.01 14.28 3.91
N GLU A 179 6.66 15.39 3.58
CA GLU A 179 5.97 16.61 3.19
C GLU A 179 5.13 16.40 1.92
N ARG A 180 5.66 15.65 0.95
CA ARG A 180 4.91 15.32 -0.26
C ARG A 180 3.79 14.31 0.00
N ALA A 181 4.04 13.30 0.83
CA ALA A 181 3.00 12.35 1.26
C ALA A 181 1.82 13.04 1.98
N LEU A 182 2.10 14.02 2.85
CA LEU A 182 1.09 14.83 3.52
C LEU A 182 0.27 15.67 2.52
N ARG A 183 0.92 16.27 1.51
CA ARG A 183 0.21 16.99 0.43
C ARG A 183 -0.71 16.07 -0.37
N ILE A 184 -0.23 14.86 -0.71
CA ILE A 184 -1.02 13.83 -1.40
C ILE A 184 -2.24 13.43 -0.57
N ALA A 185 -2.04 13.17 0.73
CA ALA A 185 -3.14 12.83 1.64
C ALA A 185 -4.17 13.96 1.76
N ALA A 186 -3.70 15.20 1.91
CA ALA A 186 -4.57 16.37 2.02
C ALA A 186 -5.37 16.64 0.73
N THR A 187 -4.78 16.36 -0.43
CA THR A 187 -5.41 16.62 -1.73
C THR A 187 -6.42 15.53 -2.11
N SER A 188 -6.07 14.26 -1.89
CA SER A 188 -6.92 13.12 -2.24
C SER A 188 -7.95 12.76 -1.16
N HIS A 189 -7.75 13.24 0.07
CA HIS A 189 -8.49 12.80 1.26
C HIS A 189 -8.40 11.28 1.50
N LEU A 190 -7.40 10.61 0.93
CA LEU A 190 -7.14 9.20 1.16
C LEU A 190 -6.05 9.01 2.24
N PRO A 191 -6.12 7.91 3.01
CA PRO A 191 -5.00 7.49 3.85
C PRO A 191 -3.77 7.20 2.99
N VAL A 192 -2.61 7.70 3.42
CA VAL A 192 -1.32 7.45 2.75
C VAL A 192 -0.44 6.55 3.59
N ILE A 193 0.09 5.51 2.96
CA ILE A 193 1.16 4.66 3.45
C ILE A 193 2.46 5.19 2.84
N LEU A 194 3.38 5.59 3.71
CA LEU A 194 4.67 6.12 3.30
C LEU A 194 5.61 4.97 2.93
N SER A 195 6.18 5.02 1.73
CA SER A 195 7.16 4.05 1.25
C SER A 195 8.38 4.75 0.66
N GLY A 196 9.51 4.04 0.65
CA GLY A 196 10.77 4.50 0.08
C GLY A 196 11.59 5.44 0.97
N GLY A 197 12.86 5.10 1.17
CA GLY A 197 13.85 5.97 1.81
C GLY A 197 13.85 5.98 3.34
N VAL A 198 13.01 5.17 3.99
CA VAL A 198 13.07 4.95 5.45
C VAL A 198 14.48 4.53 5.85
N SER A 199 15.11 5.30 6.74
CA SER A 199 16.52 5.18 7.09
C SER A 199 16.77 4.81 8.54
N SER A 200 15.84 5.19 9.42
CA SER A 200 15.99 5.12 10.87
C SER A 200 14.64 5.02 11.58
N ILE A 201 14.68 4.70 12.87
CA ILE A 201 13.51 4.75 13.76
C ILE A 201 12.92 6.17 13.88
N GLU A 202 13.76 7.20 13.80
CA GLU A 202 13.34 8.60 13.84
C GLU A 202 12.40 8.96 12.67
N ASP A 203 12.63 8.38 11.48
CA ASP A 203 11.71 8.56 10.34
C ASP A 203 10.31 8.02 10.65
N ILE A 204 10.24 6.93 11.41
CA ILE A 204 9.00 6.29 11.84
C ILE A 204 8.31 7.15 12.90
N HIS A 205 9.06 7.62 13.90
CA HIS A 205 8.54 8.54 14.92
C HIS A 205 7.91 9.80 14.30
N ARG A 206 8.60 10.38 13.31
CA ARG A 206 8.09 11.52 12.55
C ARG A 206 6.85 11.21 11.73
N ALA A 207 6.81 10.06 11.05
CA ALA A 207 5.62 9.62 10.32
C ALA A 207 4.43 9.36 11.25
N ALA A 208 4.68 8.91 12.50
CA ALA A 208 3.64 8.68 13.49
C ALA A 208 2.94 9.98 13.92
N GLN A 209 3.70 11.08 14.03
CA GLN A 209 3.19 12.41 14.37
C GLN A 209 2.28 12.99 13.28
N ASP A 210 2.43 12.52 12.04
CA ASP A 210 1.67 12.96 10.86
C ASP A 210 0.36 12.19 10.65
N SER A 211 0.04 11.23 11.52
CA SER A 211 -1.24 10.53 11.52
C SER A 211 -2.35 11.46 12.03
N ILE A 212 -3.25 11.92 11.16
CA ILE A 212 -4.38 12.77 11.53
C ILE A 212 -5.71 11.98 11.44
N ASP A 213 -6.58 12.13 12.43
CA ASP A 213 -7.97 11.68 12.36
C ASP A 213 -8.84 12.84 11.85
N MET A 214 -9.24 12.84 10.57
CA MET A 214 -10.22 13.81 10.06
C MET A 214 -11.65 13.23 10.13
N PRO A 215 -12.66 14.03 10.53
CA PRO A 215 -14.05 13.66 10.30
C PRO A 215 -14.35 13.74 8.79
N LEU A 216 -14.91 12.66 8.21
CA LEU A 216 -15.48 12.71 6.86
C LEU A 216 -16.61 13.75 6.86
N LYS A 217 -16.47 14.80 6.04
CA LYS A 217 -17.63 15.60 5.63
C LYS A 217 -18.37 14.79 4.57
N THR A 218 -19.45 14.12 4.95
CA THR A 218 -20.44 13.68 3.98
C THR A 218 -21.11 14.93 3.40
N THR A 219 -20.83 15.26 2.15
CA THR A 219 -21.70 16.12 1.36
C THR A 219 -23.00 15.37 1.12
N GLU A 220 -23.95 15.50 2.04
CA GLU A 220 -25.35 15.30 1.67
C GLU A 220 -25.70 16.47 0.74
N LEU A 221 -25.96 16.16 -0.53
CA LEU A 221 -26.76 17.04 -1.37
C LEU A 221 -28.11 17.15 -0.66
N ASP A 222 -28.36 18.29 -0.04
CA ASP A 222 -29.64 18.63 0.59
C ASP A 222 -30.70 18.78 -0.51
N LEU A 223 -31.24 17.64 -0.96
CA LEU A 223 -32.49 17.57 -1.70
C LEU A 223 -33.61 17.48 -0.68
N SER A 224 -33.97 18.63 -0.13
CA SER A 224 -35.20 18.79 0.64
C SER A 224 -36.40 18.55 -0.27
N PHE A 225 -36.95 17.33 -0.21
CA PHE A 225 -38.32 17.06 -0.61
C PHE A 225 -39.09 16.52 0.60
N SER A 226 -40.07 17.30 1.02
CA SER A 226 -41.07 16.92 1.99
C SER A 226 -42.01 15.86 1.40
N SER A 227 -42.18 14.74 2.07
CA SER A 227 -43.50 14.29 2.56
C SER A 227 -43.40 12.94 3.28
N GLU A 228 -44.12 12.92 4.39
CA GLU A 228 -44.38 11.87 5.36
C GLU A 228 -44.44 10.43 4.82
N ARG A 229 -43.74 9.50 5.49
CA ARG A 229 -44.31 8.21 5.94
C ARG A 229 -43.35 7.44 6.86
N SER A 230 -43.97 6.88 7.89
CA SER A 230 -43.45 5.99 8.94
C SER A 230 -42.61 4.81 8.43
N GLY A 231 -41.42 4.60 8.98
CA GLY A 231 -40.58 3.42 8.77
C GLY A 231 -39.46 3.36 9.80
N SER A 232 -39.16 2.16 10.28
CA SER A 232 -38.22 1.81 11.36
C SER A 232 -36.89 2.58 11.36
N TYR A 233 -36.54 3.13 12.52
CA TYR A 233 -35.24 3.73 12.80
C TYR A 233 -34.16 2.64 12.86
N GLU A 234 -33.50 2.34 11.74
CA GLU A 234 -32.14 1.79 11.80
C GLU A 234 -31.21 2.91 12.27
N ARG A 235 -30.59 2.72 13.44
CA ARG A 235 -29.48 3.58 13.89
C ARG A 235 -28.35 3.45 12.87
N ARG A 236 -28.25 4.38 11.91
CA ARG A 236 -27.00 4.60 11.18
C ARG A 236 -25.93 4.99 12.20
N THR A 237 -24.85 4.23 12.24
CA THR A 237 -23.72 4.45 13.15
C THR A 237 -23.11 5.83 12.92
N PRO A 238 -22.76 6.57 13.98
CA PRO A 238 -22.25 7.94 13.86
C PRO A 238 -20.78 7.91 13.40
N TYR A 239 -20.51 8.48 12.23
CA TYR A 239 -19.17 8.86 11.73
C TYR A 239 -18.13 7.73 11.61
N GLU A 240 -18.02 7.09 10.45
CA GLU A 240 -16.76 6.47 10.04
C GLU A 240 -15.72 7.60 9.87
N ARG A 241 -14.90 7.88 10.89
CA ARG A 241 -13.75 8.77 10.73
C ARG A 241 -12.74 8.05 9.83
N GLN A 242 -12.69 8.38 8.55
CA GLN A 242 -11.60 7.92 7.71
C GLN A 242 -10.34 8.68 8.12
N LYS A 243 -9.34 7.97 8.64
CA LYS A 243 -8.03 8.58 8.94
C LYS A 243 -7.43 9.12 7.64
N THR A 244 -7.06 10.39 7.62
CA THR A 244 -6.41 11.04 6.46
C THR A 244 -5.03 11.52 6.91
N GLY A 245 -4.03 11.42 6.05
CA GLY A 245 -2.64 11.72 6.42
C GLY A 245 -1.77 10.48 6.29
N ILE A 246 -0.64 10.46 6.99
CA ILE A 246 0.26 9.30 6.97
C ILE A 246 -0.21 8.30 8.02
N VAL A 247 -0.81 7.20 7.57
CA VAL A 247 -1.44 6.21 8.44
C VAL A 247 -0.59 4.96 8.64
N GLY A 248 0.38 4.73 7.74
CA GLY A 248 1.30 3.60 7.80
C GLY A 248 2.63 3.92 7.15
N ILE A 249 3.59 3.05 7.40
CA ILE A 249 4.91 3.11 6.79
C ILE A 249 5.39 1.72 6.39
N ILE A 250 5.94 1.62 5.18
CA ILE A 250 6.56 0.39 4.68
C ILE A 250 8.04 0.38 5.07
N VAL A 251 8.48 -0.70 5.71
CA VAL A 251 9.88 -0.90 6.10
C VAL A 251 10.50 -2.06 5.32
N GLY A 252 11.41 -1.73 4.41
CA GLY A 252 12.18 -2.70 3.63
C GLY A 252 13.67 -2.64 3.98
N LYS A 253 14.44 -1.89 3.18
CA LYS A 253 15.91 -1.83 3.27
C LYS A 253 16.45 -1.58 4.68
N ALA A 254 15.92 -0.61 5.43
CA ALA A 254 16.43 -0.28 6.76
C ALA A 254 16.25 -1.42 7.77
N TYR A 255 15.19 -2.23 7.64
CA TYR A 255 15.03 -3.45 8.44
C TYR A 255 16.09 -4.48 8.04
N TYR A 256 16.23 -4.79 6.75
CA TYR A 256 17.17 -5.81 6.30
C TYR A 256 18.64 -5.46 6.51
N GLU A 257 18.99 -4.17 6.62
CA GLU A 257 20.34 -3.71 6.98
C GLU A 257 20.54 -3.53 8.49
N GLY A 258 19.60 -3.99 9.33
CA GLY A 258 19.72 -3.96 10.78
C GLY A 258 19.67 -2.55 11.39
N LYS A 259 19.23 -1.54 10.63
CA LYS A 259 19.08 -0.16 11.12
C LYS A 259 17.80 0.04 11.94
N ILE A 260 16.88 -0.91 11.83
CA ILE A 260 15.59 -0.89 12.50
C ILE A 260 15.39 -2.24 13.22
N ASP A 261 15.17 -2.17 14.54
CA ASP A 261 14.64 -3.29 15.30
C ASP A 261 13.11 -3.31 15.16
N LEU A 262 12.61 -4.20 14.30
CA LEU A 262 11.19 -4.36 14.04
C LEU A 262 10.42 -4.80 15.29
N LYS A 263 11.01 -5.59 16.19
CA LYS A 263 10.35 -6.04 17.41
C LYS A 263 10.15 -4.88 18.39
N ALA A 264 11.18 -4.07 18.56
CA ALA A 264 11.10 -2.86 19.38
C ALA A 264 10.03 -1.90 18.83
N LEU A 265 10.01 -1.68 17.51
CA LEU A 265 9.00 -0.87 16.85
C LEU A 265 7.57 -1.36 17.04
N LEU A 266 7.33 -2.68 16.91
CA LEU A 266 5.99 -3.24 17.08
C LEU A 266 5.52 -3.17 18.55
N THR A 267 6.45 -3.10 19.49
CA THR A 267 6.14 -2.85 20.90
C THR A 267 5.73 -1.39 21.13
N GLU A 268 6.42 -0.45 20.48
CA GLU A 268 6.13 0.99 20.57
C GLU A 268 4.87 1.39 19.78
N TYR A 269 4.64 0.75 18.63
CA TYR A 269 3.50 0.96 17.74
C TYR A 269 2.70 -0.34 17.56
N PRO A 270 1.85 -0.70 18.54
CA PRO A 270 0.99 -1.87 18.44
C PRO A 270 0.12 -1.83 17.20
N GLN A 271 0.00 -2.98 16.53
CA GLN A 271 -0.77 -3.10 15.29
C GLN A 271 -2.28 -3.16 15.60
N PRO A 272 -3.12 -2.40 14.88
CA PRO A 272 -4.57 -2.42 15.11
C PRO A 272 -5.17 -3.78 14.73
N GLU A 273 -6.28 -4.15 15.40
CA GLU A 273 -6.99 -5.41 15.13
C GLU A 273 -7.72 -5.36 13.78
N ASP A 274 -8.42 -4.27 13.47
CA ASP A 274 -9.37 -4.19 12.34
C ASP A 274 -8.79 -3.68 11.00
N MET A 275 -7.47 -3.51 10.87
CA MET A 275 -6.71 -3.08 9.64
C MET A 275 -7.58 -2.49 8.48
N PRO A 276 -8.08 -1.25 8.62
CA PRO A 276 -9.21 -0.76 7.81
C PRO A 276 -8.86 -0.38 6.36
N TRP A 277 -7.60 -0.06 6.08
CA TRP A 277 -7.05 0.32 4.78
C TRP A 277 -5.83 -0.55 4.47
#